data_AF-A0A124HAR7-F1
#
_entry.id   AF-A0A124HAR7-F1
#
_cell.length_a   1.000
_cell.length_b   1.000
_cell.length_c   1.000
_cell.angle_alpha   90.00
_cell.angle_beta   90.00
_cell.angle_gamma   90.00
#
_symmetry.space_group_name_H-M   'P 1'
#
loop_
_entity.id
_entity.type
_entity.pdbx_description
1 polymer ?
#
loop_
_entity_poly.entity_id
_entity_poly.type
_entity_poly.pdbx_seq_one_letter_code
_entity_poly.pdbx_strand_id
1 'polypeptide(L)'
;MADFSRLPGPNADLWDWQLLAACRGVDSSLFFHPEGERGAARSARENSAKEVCMRCPVRAQCAAHALAVREPYGVWGGLTEDEREELMGRARHRLVSASSVGSGASNN
;
A
#
# COMPACT_ATOMS: atom_id res chain seq x y z
N MET A 1 -32.59 -27.64 4.84
CA MET A 1 -31.67 -26.86 3.97
C MET A 1 -30.79 -26.04 4.88
N ALA A 2 -29.46 -26.18 4.81
CA ALA A 2 -28.56 -25.40 5.65
C ALA A 2 -28.64 -23.91 5.26
N ASP A 3 -28.80 -23.03 6.25
CA ASP A 3 -28.80 -21.59 6.08
C ASP A 3 -27.36 -21.11 5.92
N PHE A 4 -26.93 -20.94 4.66
CA PHE A 4 -25.58 -20.51 4.31
C PHE A 4 -25.32 -19.01 4.58
N SER A 5 -26.36 -18.27 4.97
CA SER A 5 -26.33 -16.84 5.29
C SER A 5 -25.42 -16.47 6.46
N ARG A 6 -25.04 -17.46 7.30
CA ARG A 6 -24.18 -17.27 8.49
C ARG A 6 -22.74 -17.72 8.29
N LEU A 7 -22.40 -18.25 7.12
CA LEU A 7 -21.03 -18.66 6.86
C LEU A 7 -20.16 -17.42 6.60
N PRO A 8 -18.92 -17.39 7.10
CA PRO A 8 -17.97 -16.36 6.70
C PRO A 8 -17.82 -16.40 5.18
N GLY A 9 -17.77 -15.22 4.56
CA GLY A 9 -17.58 -15.09 3.11
C GLY A 9 -16.33 -15.87 2.64
N PRO A 10 -16.34 -16.38 1.40
CA PRO A 10 -15.23 -17.16 0.89
C PRO A 10 -13.94 -16.32 0.88
N ASN A 11 -12.86 -16.85 1.48
CA ASN A 11 -11.55 -16.18 1.54
C ASN A 11 -10.96 -15.82 0.16
N ALA A 12 -11.53 -16.32 -0.94
CA ALA A 12 -11.10 -16.04 -2.31
C ALA A 12 -11.28 -14.55 -2.70
N ASP A 13 -12.28 -13.86 -2.14
CA ASP A 13 -12.57 -12.45 -2.45
C ASP A 13 -11.41 -11.52 -2.05
N LEU A 14 -10.52 -11.95 -1.15
CA LEU A 14 -9.38 -11.17 -0.66
C LEU A 14 -8.29 -10.97 -1.73
N TRP A 15 -8.24 -11.82 -2.76
CA TRP A 15 -7.16 -11.83 -3.77
C TRP A 15 -7.65 -11.49 -5.18
N ASP A 16 -8.94 -11.58 -5.46
CA ASP A 16 -9.52 -11.38 -6.80
C ASP A 16 -9.23 -10.00 -7.40
N TRP A 17 -9.09 -8.98 -6.57
CA TRP A 17 -8.73 -7.65 -7.03
C TRP A 17 -7.38 -7.62 -7.76
N GLN A 18 -6.44 -8.51 -7.42
CA GLN A 18 -5.13 -8.58 -8.08
C GLN A 18 -5.27 -9.02 -9.55
N LEU A 19 -6.33 -9.75 -9.90
CA LEU A 19 -6.60 -10.16 -11.28
C LEU A 19 -6.95 -8.98 -12.18
N LEU A 20 -7.47 -7.89 -11.61
CA LEU A 20 -7.82 -6.65 -12.31
C LEU A 20 -6.65 -5.66 -12.39
N ALA A 21 -5.46 -6.01 -11.88
CA ALA A 21 -4.33 -5.10 -11.83
C ALA A 21 -3.74 -4.84 -13.23
N ALA A 22 -3.63 -3.56 -13.61
CA ALA A 22 -3.05 -3.16 -14.90
C ALA A 22 -1.55 -3.47 -15.04
N CYS A 23 -0.85 -3.72 -13.92
CA CYS A 23 0.54 -4.18 -13.94
C CYS A 23 0.67 -5.67 -14.30
N ARG A 24 -0.43 -6.43 -14.34
CA ARG A 24 -0.41 -7.83 -14.74
C ARG A 24 0.00 -7.93 -16.21
N GLY A 25 1.09 -8.66 -16.47
CA GLY A 25 1.68 -8.79 -17.81
C GLY A 25 2.76 -7.75 -18.13
N VAL A 26 3.03 -6.81 -17.21
CA VAL A 26 4.21 -5.94 -17.27
C VAL A 26 5.37 -6.63 -16.54
N ASP A 27 6.59 -6.40 -17.01
CA ASP A 27 7.78 -6.97 -16.39
C ASP A 27 7.93 -6.54 -14.92
N SER A 28 8.22 -7.50 -14.03
CA SER A 28 8.28 -7.25 -12.59
C SER A 28 9.46 -6.36 -12.20
N SER A 29 10.55 -6.35 -12.97
CA SER A 29 11.70 -5.48 -12.70
C SER A 29 11.36 -4.00 -12.82
N LEU A 30 10.25 -3.65 -13.48
CA LEU A 30 9.75 -2.28 -13.47
C LEU A 30 9.33 -1.85 -12.05
N PHE A 31 8.71 -2.74 -11.29
CA PHE A 31 8.16 -2.43 -9.98
C PHE A 31 9.16 -2.65 -8.86
N PHE A 32 10.07 -3.61 -9.00
CA PHE A 32 11.08 -3.98 -8.00
C PHE A 32 12.49 -3.65 -8.50
N HIS A 33 13.25 -2.89 -7.72
CA HIS A 33 14.60 -2.50 -8.11
C HIS A 33 15.56 -3.70 -8.03
N PRO A 34 16.58 -3.76 -8.90
CA PRO A 34 17.71 -4.67 -8.71
C PRO A 34 18.61 -4.18 -7.57
N GLU A 35 19.36 -5.10 -6.97
CA GLU A 35 20.26 -4.80 -5.86
C GLU A 35 21.30 -3.73 -6.27
N GLY A 36 21.41 -2.67 -5.47
CA GLY A 36 22.39 -1.59 -5.70
C GLY A 36 21.96 -0.48 -6.67
N GLU A 37 20.76 -0.52 -7.24
CA GLU A 37 20.22 0.58 -8.07
C GLU A 37 20.00 1.86 -7.25
N ARG A 38 20.55 2.99 -7.71
CA ARG A 38 20.47 4.28 -7.01
C ARG A 38 20.37 5.47 -7.97
N GLY A 39 20.02 6.62 -7.42
CA GLY A 39 20.02 7.91 -8.13
C GLY A 39 19.02 7.93 -9.28
N ALA A 40 19.42 8.54 -10.40
CA ALA A 40 18.53 8.78 -11.54
C ALA A 40 17.91 7.50 -12.14
N ALA A 41 18.64 6.38 -12.13
CA ALA A 41 18.13 5.10 -12.61
C ALA A 41 16.93 4.63 -11.78
N ARG A 42 17.07 4.66 -10.44
CA ARG A 42 15.99 4.35 -9.50
C ARG A 42 14.78 5.26 -9.72
N SER A 43 15.00 6.58 -9.79
CA SER A 43 13.91 7.54 -9.99
C SER A 43 13.17 7.32 -11.32
N ALA A 44 13.89 7.02 -12.40
CA ALA A 44 13.30 6.78 -13.71
C ALA A 44 12.43 5.51 -13.72
N ARG A 45 12.91 4.43 -13.10
CA ARG A 45 12.17 3.18 -12.95
C ARG A 45 10.91 3.39 -12.10
N GLU A 46 11.05 4.05 -10.95
CA GLU A 46 9.92 4.36 -10.06
C GLU A 46 8.84 5.20 -10.75
N ASN A 47 9.25 6.22 -11.51
CA ASN A 47 8.32 7.04 -12.30
C ASN A 47 7.58 6.18 -13.35
N SER A 48 8.31 5.32 -14.06
CA SER A 48 7.72 4.42 -15.06
C SER A 48 6.74 3.43 -14.42
N ALA A 49 7.04 2.88 -13.24
CA ALA A 49 6.12 2.04 -12.49
C ALA A 49 4.87 2.81 -12.03
N LYS A 50 5.05 4.05 -11.56
CA LYS A 50 3.95 4.93 -11.16
C LYS A 50 3.00 5.22 -12.32
N GLU A 51 3.50 5.42 -13.53
CA GLU A 51 2.66 5.62 -14.72
C GLU A 51 1.72 4.45 -14.98
N VAL A 52 2.19 3.21 -14.80
CA VAL A 52 1.33 2.02 -14.87
C VAL A 52 0.29 2.05 -13.75
N CYS A 53 0.70 2.33 -12.52
CA CYS A 53 -0.21 2.41 -11.37
C CYS A 53 -1.30 3.48 -11.55
N MET A 54 -1.01 4.60 -12.20
CA MET A 54 -1.98 5.70 -12.40
C MET A 54 -3.20 5.29 -13.23
N ARG A 55 -3.07 4.26 -14.07
CA ARG A 55 -4.14 3.72 -14.94
C ARG A 55 -4.77 2.45 -14.35
N CYS A 56 -4.29 1.99 -13.19
CA CYS A 56 -4.70 0.72 -12.60
C CYS A 56 -6.03 0.88 -11.82
N PRO A 57 -7.07 0.08 -12.13
CA PRO A 57 -8.38 0.20 -11.46
C PRO A 57 -8.32 -0.16 -9.98
N VAL A 58 -7.37 -1.00 -9.58
CA VAL A 58 -7.22 -1.48 -8.19
C VAL A 58 -6.10 -0.75 -7.43
N ARG A 59 -5.68 0.43 -7.91
CA ARG A 59 -4.57 1.21 -7.32
C ARG A 59 -4.75 1.46 -5.82
N ALA A 60 -5.94 1.87 -5.39
CA ALA A 60 -6.23 2.18 -3.99
C ALA A 60 -6.15 0.92 -3.09
N GLN A 61 -6.71 -0.20 -3.55
CA GLN A 61 -6.66 -1.47 -2.82
C GLN A 61 -5.24 -2.02 -2.74
N CYS A 62 -4.46 -1.90 -3.82
CA CYS A 62 -3.04 -2.25 -3.86
C CYS A 62 -2.22 -1.44 -2.86
N ALA A 63 -2.42 -0.12 -2.80
CA ALA A 63 -1.75 0.75 -1.83
C ALA A 63 -2.12 0.38 -0.38
N ALA A 64 -3.41 0.16 -0.12
CA ALA A 64 -3.89 -0.24 1.20
C ALA A 64 -3.30 -1.56 1.66
N HIS A 65 -3.24 -2.55 0.76
CA HIS A 65 -2.61 -3.84 1.03
C HIS A 65 -1.13 -3.69 1.39
N ALA A 66 -0.36 -2.99 0.56
CA ALA A 66 1.07 -2.78 0.78
C ALA A 66 1.37 -2.05 2.11
N LEU A 67 0.55 -1.07 2.47
CA LEU A 67 0.67 -0.38 3.76
C LEU A 67 0.31 -1.30 4.94
N ALA A 68 -0.72 -2.13 4.81
CA ALA A 68 -1.16 -3.03 5.87
C ALA A 68 -0.11 -4.12 6.18
N VAL A 69 0.50 -4.70 5.15
CA VAL A 69 1.55 -5.74 5.31
C VAL A 69 2.96 -5.16 5.48
N ARG A 70 3.10 -3.83 5.36
CA ARG A 70 4.37 -3.09 5.40
C ARG A 70 5.37 -3.65 4.39
N GLU A 71 4.92 -3.79 3.15
CA GLU A 71 5.71 -4.35 2.07
C GLU A 71 7.01 -3.53 1.89
N PRO A 72 8.19 -4.14 2.12
CA PRO A 72 9.45 -3.41 2.19
C PRO A 72 9.90 -2.87 0.85
N TYR A 73 9.57 -3.51 -0.29
CA TYR A 73 10.22 -3.17 -1.56
C TYR A 73 9.25 -2.80 -2.67
N GLY A 74 9.77 -2.04 -3.62
CA GLY A 74 9.12 -1.77 -4.90
C GLY A 74 7.97 -0.76 -4.86
N VAL A 75 7.35 -0.56 -6.01
CA VAL A 75 6.23 0.39 -6.20
C VAL A 75 4.90 -0.34 -6.10
N TRP A 76 4.07 0.08 -5.14
CA TRP A 76 2.76 -0.50 -4.86
C TRP A 76 1.68 0.56 -4.86
N GLY A 77 0.63 0.37 -5.66
CA GLY A 77 -0.49 1.33 -5.73
C GLY A 77 -0.07 2.77 -6.06
N GLY A 78 1.06 2.95 -6.74
CA GLY A 78 1.64 4.25 -7.07
C GLY A 78 2.52 4.87 -5.97
N LEU A 79 2.86 4.12 -4.92
CA LEU A 79 3.73 4.55 -3.84
C LEU A 79 5.07 3.80 -3.91
N THR A 80 6.18 4.52 -3.81
CA THR A 80 7.51 3.93 -3.59
C THR A 80 7.64 3.41 -2.15
N GLU A 81 8.71 2.67 -1.88
CA GLU A 81 9.12 2.27 -0.53
C GLU A 81 9.22 3.50 0.40
N ASP A 82 10.04 4.48 0.04
CA ASP A 82 10.25 5.71 0.82
C ASP A 82 8.92 6.46 1.09
N GLU A 83 8.05 6.57 0.09
CA GLU A 83 6.74 7.22 0.25
C GLU A 83 5.84 6.45 1.23
N ARG A 84 5.87 5.11 1.23
CA ARG A 84 5.14 4.29 2.19
C ARG A 84 5.70 4.46 3.60
N GLU A 85 7.02 4.51 3.75
CA GLU A 85 7.67 4.76 5.03
C GLU A 85 7.28 6.12 5.60
N GLU A 86 7.30 7.18 4.78
CA GLU A 86 6.86 8.51 5.19
C GLU A 86 5.41 8.53 5.66
N LEU A 87 4.50 7.88 4.92
CA LEU A 87 3.08 7.79 5.29
C LEU A 87 2.89 7.09 6.63
N MET A 88 3.58 5.96 6.85
CA MET A 88 3.55 5.24 8.12
C MET A 88 4.15 6.07 9.25
N GLY A 89 5.24 6.80 8.98
CA GLY A 89 5.85 7.74 9.93
C GLY A 89 4.86 8.83 10.36
N ARG A 90 4.22 9.50 9.41
CA ARG A 90 3.19 10.52 9.68
C ARG A 90 2.01 9.97 10.47
N ALA A 91 1.54 8.76 10.15
CA ALA A 91 0.48 8.09 10.90
C ALA A 91 0.89 7.84 12.36
N ARG A 92 2.12 7.36 12.60
CA ARG A 92 2.68 7.16 13.95
C ARG A 92 2.76 8.49 14.70
N HIS A 93 3.26 9.56 14.08
CA HIS A 93 3.34 10.88 14.70
C HIS A 93 1.97 11.45 15.08
N ARG A 94 0.94 11.20 14.25
CA ARG A 94 -0.43 11.62 14.53
C ARG A 94 -1.02 10.88 15.73
N LEU A 95 -0.79 9.57 15.85
CA LEU A 95 -1.22 8.79 17.01
C LEU A 95 -0.57 9.30 18.30
N VAL A 96 0.73 9.59 18.26
CA VAL A 96 1.46 10.19 19.40
C VAL A 96 0.89 11.57 19.76
N SER A 97 0.67 12.44 18.78
CA SER A 97 0.14 13.80 19.03
C SER A 97 -1.30 13.81 19.54
N ALA A 98 -2.14 12.86 19.11
CA ALA A 98 -3.51 12.74 19.61
C ALA A 98 -3.54 12.26 21.07
N SER A 99 -2.56 11.45 21.47
CA SER A 99 -2.48 10.88 22.83
C SER A 99 -2.04 11.90 23.88
N SER A 100 -1.27 12.93 23.49
CA SER A 100 -0.80 13.97 24.42
C SER A 100 -1.84 15.06 24.73
N VAL A 101 -2.89 15.21 23.92
CA VAL A 101 -3.96 16.22 24.12
C VAL A 101 -4.99 15.79 25.18
N GLY A 102 -5.01 14.52 25.60
CA GLY A 102 -6.02 13.96 26.51
C GLY A 102 -5.80 14.17 28.02
N SER A 103 -4.68 14.75 28.47
CA SER A 103 -4.33 14.80 29.91
C SER A 103 -4.69 16.11 30.64
N GLY A 104 -5.55 16.95 30.05
CA GLY A 104 -5.83 18.31 30.52
C GLY A 104 -7.24 18.59 31.05
N ALA A 105 -8.00 17.59 31.51
CA ALA A 105 -9.30 17.83 32.15
C ALA A 105 -9.30 17.29 33.59
N SER A 106 -8.87 18.15 34.53
CA SER A 106 -9.05 17.95 35.97
C SER A 106 -9.77 19.17 36.57
N ASN A 107 -10.91 18.85 37.20
CA ASN A 107 -11.65 19.54 38.26
C ASN A 107 -12.49 20.80 37.94
N ASN A 108 -13.83 20.64 38.04
CA ASN A 108 -14.60 21.24 39.14
C ASN A 108 -15.81 20.34 39.48
#